data_AF-A0A3S0B6W4-F1
#
_entry.id   AF-A0A3S0B6W4-F1
#
_cell.length_a   1.000
_cell.length_b   1.000
_cell.length_c   1.000
_cell.angle_alpha   90.00
_cell.angle_beta   90.00
_cell.angle_gamma   90.00
#
_symmetry.space_group_name_H-M   'P 1'
#
loop_
_entity.id
_entity.type
_entity.pdbx_description
1 polymer ?
#
loop_
_entity_poly.entity_id
_entity_poly.type
_entity_poly.pdbx_seq_one_letter_code
_entity_poly.pdbx_strand_id
1 'polypeptide(L)' 'MNLFWIKENKYYKIIFQPTLFGTMDVICAWGRIGGNLGNYKVISSKDNKDIELIIEDIKKRRKQRGYSLCS' A
#
# COMPACT_ATOMS: atom_id res chain seq x y z
N MET A 1 -4.65 8.23 -6.61
CA MET A 1 -4.38 6.94 -7.28
C MET A 1 -4.68 5.84 -6.26
N ASN A 2 -5.63 4.94 -6.51
CA ASN A 2 -5.95 3.87 -5.58
C ASN A 2 -5.20 2.61 -6.03
N LEU A 3 -4.32 2.09 -5.18
CA LEU A 3 -3.62 0.84 -5.45
C LEU A 3 -4.13 -0.23 -4.47
N PHE A 4 -4.74 -1.26 -5.04
CA PHE A 4 -5.38 -2.34 -4.29
C PHE A 4 -4.93 -3.67 -4.86
N TRP A 5 -4.68 -4.64 -3.99
CA TRP A 5 -4.31 -5.98 -4.37
C TRP A 5 -5.11 -7.00 -3.59
N ILE A 6 -5.39 -8.13 -4.23
CA ILE A 6 -6.08 -9.28 -3.64
C ILE A 6 -5.26 -10.56 -3.80
N LYS A 7 -5.39 -11.45 -2.84
CA LYS A 7 -4.92 -12.84 -2.92
C LYS A 7 -5.85 -13.69 -2.08
N GLU A 8 -6.58 -14.62 -2.71
CA GLU A 8 -7.60 -15.43 -2.01
C GLU A 8 -8.53 -14.51 -1.19
N ASN A 9 -8.65 -14.74 0.12
CA ASN A 9 -9.43 -13.92 1.04
C ASN A 9 -8.60 -12.81 1.72
N LYS A 10 -7.46 -12.39 1.15
CA LYS A 10 -6.59 -11.34 1.71
C LYS A 10 -6.56 -10.13 0.80
N TYR A 11 -6.47 -8.96 1.40
CA TYR A 11 -6.30 -7.70 0.69
C TYR A 11 -5.02 -6.99 1.12
N TYR A 12 -4.52 -6.13 0.24
CA TYR A 12 -3.50 -5.13 0.53
C TYR A 12 -3.87 -3.85 -0.20
N LYS A 13 -3.81 -2.70 0.46
CA LYS A 13 -4.13 -1.40 -0.14
C LYS A 13 -3.14 -0.33 0.27
N ILE A 14 -2.91 0.63 -0.63
CA ILE A 14 -2.16 1.84 -0.33
C ILE A 14 -3.13 3.01 -0.22
N ILE A 15 -2.91 3.85 0.79
CA ILE A 15 -3.56 5.14 0.98
C ILE A 15 -2.45 6.19 1.03
N PHE A 16 -2.64 7.28 0.29
CA PHE A 16 -1.74 8.44 0.33
C PHE A 16 -2.33 9.48 1.28
N GLN A 17 -1.55 9.88 2.28
CA GLN A 17 -1.97 10.83 3.30
C GLN A 17 -1.02 12.03 3.35
N PRO A 18 -1.46 13.23 2.96
CA PRO A 18 -0.66 14.44 3.11
C PRO A 18 -0.33 14.70 4.59
N THR A 19 0.88 15.18 4.86
CA THR A 19 1.31 15.55 6.21
C THR A 19 1.22 17.07 6.42
N LEU A 20 1.28 17.51 7.68
CA LEU A 20 1.31 18.93 8.04
C LEU A 20 2.58 19.66 7.54
N PHE A 21 3.62 18.91 7.15
CA PHE A 21 4.91 19.45 6.70
C PHE A 21 5.02 19.53 5.18
N GLY A 22 3.91 19.33 4.45
CA GLY A 22 3.90 19.36 2.99
C GLY A 22 4.52 18.13 2.32
N THR A 23 4.77 17.06 3.08
CA THR A 23 5.17 15.75 2.56
C THR A 23 3.96 14.82 2.45
N MET A 24 4.19 13.58 1.99
CA MET A 24 3.15 12.57 1.85
C MET A 24 3.56 11.28 2.57
N ASP A 25 2.67 10.72 3.37
CA ASP A 25 2.83 9.39 3.92
C ASP A 25 2.12 8.35 3.04
N VAL A 26 2.78 7.21 2.87
CA VAL A 26 2.22 6.03 2.18
C VAL A 26 1.78 5.03 3.25
N ILE A 27 0.48 4.97 3.48
CA ILE A 27 -0.12 4.02 4.42
C ILE A 27 -0.41 2.72 3.69
N CYS A 28 0.24 1.65 4.13
CA CYS A 28 0.03 0.30 3.65
C CYS A 28 -0.89 -0.43 4.62
N ALA A 29 -2.10 -0.79 4.20
CA ALA A 29 -3.05 -1.54 5.02
C ALA A 29 -3.31 -2.93 4.41
N TRP A 30 -3.44 -3.95 5.25
CA TRP A 30 -3.73 -5.32 4.82
C TRP A 30 -4.62 -6.04 5.81
N GLY A 31 -5.22 -7.14 5.37
CA GLY A 31 -6.10 -7.93 6.22
C GLY A 31 -6.77 -9.07 5.47
N ARG A 32 -7.70 -9.73 6.15
CA ARG A 32 -8.60 -10.74 5.58
C ARG A 32 -9.91 -10.07 5.19
N ILE A 33 -10.39 -10.33 3.98
CA ILE A 33 -11.71 -9.91 3.49
C ILE A 33 -12.78 -10.61 4.35
N GLY A 34 -13.73 -9.83 4.88
CA GLY A 34 -14.82 -10.35 5.69
C GLY A 34 -14.42 -10.85 7.08
N GLY A 35 -13.28 -10.41 7.62
CA GLY A 35 -12.86 -10.75 8.99
C GLY A 35 -12.24 -9.58 9.76
N ASN A 36 -12.02 -9.78 11.06
CA ASN A 36 -11.45 -8.75 11.96
C ASN A 36 -9.91 -8.75 11.99
N LEU A 37 -9.27 -9.47 11.06
CA LEU A 37 -7.82 -9.54 10.95
C LEU A 37 -7.34 -8.46 9.99
N GLY A 38 -6.54 -7.53 10.49
CA GLY A 38 -5.90 -6.51 9.67
C GLY A 38 -4.83 -5.76 10.45
N ASN A 39 -3.96 -5.09 9.71
CA ASN A 39 -2.98 -4.18 10.28
C ASN A 39 -2.56 -3.17 9.21
N TYR A 40 -1.77 -2.18 9.61
CA TYR A 40 -1.20 -1.20 8.71
C TYR A 40 0.23 -0.86 9.12
N LYS A 41 0.96 -0.27 8.18
CA LYS A 41 2.20 0.45 8.46
C LYS A 41 2.20 1.76 7.71
N VAL A 42 2.92 2.73 8.24
CA VAL A 42 3.12 4.04 7.62
C VAL A 42 4.56 4.10 7.10
N ILE A 43 4.73 4.60 5.88
CA ILE A 43 6.04 4.88 5.30
C ILE A 43 6.04 6.37 4.92
N SER A 44 6.85 7.16 5.60
CA SER A 44 7.00 8.57 5.27
C SER A 44 7.85 8.74 4.02
N SER A 45 7.38 9.57 3.10
CA SER A 45 8.15 9.96 1.91
C SER A 45 8.70 11.37 2.06
N LYS A 46 9.85 11.61 1.45
CA LYS A 46 10.48 12.94 1.42
C LYS A 46 10.00 13.79 0.25
N ASP A 47 9.77 13.16 -0.90
CA ASP A 47 9.37 13.81 -2.14
C ASP A 47 8.58 12.85 -3.05
N ASN A 48 8.16 13.35 -4.21
CA ASN A 48 7.39 12.55 -5.18
C ASN A 48 8.19 11.37 -5.77
N LYS A 49 9.51 11.49 -5.91
CA LYS A 49 10.35 10.40 -6.45
C LYS A 49 10.43 9.24 -5.45
N ASP A 50 10.51 9.56 -4.17
CA ASP A 50 10.49 8.60 -3.07
C ASP A 50 9.16 7.82 -3.05
N ILE A 51 8.02 8.49 -3.27
CA ILE A 51 6.72 7.83 -3.42
C ILE A 51 6.72 6.80 -4.56
N GLU A 52 7.25 7.17 -5.73
CA GLU A 52 7.30 6.26 -6.89
C GLU A 52 8.13 5.00 -6.58
N LEU A 53 9.30 5.17 -5.97
CA LEU A 53 10.17 4.06 -5.55
C LEU A 53 9.47 3.14 -4.52
N ILE A 54 8.77 3.74 -3.55
CA ILE A 54 7.97 2.99 -2.56
C ILE A 54 6.88 2.18 -3.26
N ILE A 55 6.16 2.77 -4.22
CA ILE A 55 5.10 2.10 -4.97
C ILE A 55 5.66 0.93 -5.80
N GLU A 56 6.78 1.13 -6.50
CA GLU A 56 7.41 0.08 -7.32
C GLU A 56 7.86 -1.11 -6.47
N ASP A 57 8.50 -0.85 -5.34
CA ASP A 57 8.90 -1.88 -4.40
C ASP A 57 7.68 -2.65 -3.84
N ILE A 58 6.60 -1.95 -3.48
CA ILE A 58 5.36 -2.61 -3.04
C ILE A 58 4.78 -3.48 -4.16
N LYS A 59 4.66 -2.94 -5.39
CA LYS A 59 4.17 -3.68 -6.56
C LYS A 59 4.97 -4.96 -6.77
N LYS A 60 6.30 -4.87 -6.77
CA LYS A 60 7.22 -6.01 -6.94
C LYS A 60 7.01 -7.05 -5.84
N ARG A 61 7.00 -6.64 -4.57
CA ARG A 61 6.79 -7.55 -3.42
C ARG A 61 5.41 -8.19 -3.42
N ARG A 62 4.35 -7.46 -3.79
CA ARG A 62 2.99 -8.00 -3.87
C ARG A 62 2.90 -9.05 -4.97
N LYS A 63 3.43 -8.75 -6.17
CA LYS A 63 3.51 -9.70 -7.28
C LYS A 63 4.25 -10.97 -6.88
N GLN A 64 5.44 -10.86 -6.26
CA GLN A 64 6.22 -12.01 -5.77
C GLN A 64 5.47 -12.88 -4.75
N ARG A 65 4.55 -12.30 -3.98
CA ARG A 65 3.74 -13.02 -2.98
C ARG A 65 2.43 -13.60 -3.54
N GLY A 66 2.19 -13.47 -4.85
CA GLY A 66 1.01 -13.97 -5.54
C GLY A 66 -0.23 -13.08 -5.35
N TYR A 67 -0.04 -11.80 -5.05
CA TYR A 67 -1.13 -10.84 -5.06
C TYR A 67 -1.37 -10.32 -6.48
N SER A 68 -2.63 -10.23 -6.87
CA SER A 68 -3.07 -9.61 -8.12
C SER A 68 -3.44 -8.15 -7.87
N LEU A 69 -2.91 -7.25 -8.69
CA LEU A 69 -3.29 -5.83 -8.66
C LEU A 69 -4.71 -5.71 -9.23
N CYS A 70 -5.61 -5.09 -8.47
CA CYS A 70 -6.91 -4.66 -8.95
C CYS A 70 -6.75 -3.22 -9.43
N SER A 71 -6.88 -3.02 -10.74
CA SER A 71 -6.98 -1.72 -11.40
C SER A 71 -8.32 -1.07 -11.14
#